data_AF-A0A4R6ZIT8-F1
#
_entry.id   AF-A0A4R6ZIT8-F1
#
_cell.length_a   1.000
_cell.length_b   1.000
_cell.length_c   1.000
_cell.angle_alpha   90.00
_cell.angle_beta   90.00
_cell.angle_gamma   90.00
#
_symmetry.space_group_name_H-M   'P 1'
#
loop_
_entity.id
_entity.type
_entity.pdbx_description
1 polymer ?
#
loop_
_entity_poly.entity_id
_entity_poly.type
_entity_poly.pdbx_seq_one_letter_code
_entity_poly.pdbx_strand_id
1 'polypeptide(L)'
;MKGNYLKVVLFALGIFIVWVLFFGIRLMGYVDSIQRFGLERTACGTDGCSVPTMWLDVVWVAVMFVGPLLGALAWLIIWHVRRK
;
A
#
# COMPACT_ATOMS: atom_id res chain seq x y z
N MET A 1 3.64 31.15 7.06
CA MET A 1 4.39 29.96 6.59
C MET A 1 4.11 28.68 7.39
N LYS A 2 4.09 28.69 8.74
CA LYS A 2 3.81 27.48 9.57
C LYS A 2 2.43 26.81 9.34
N GLY A 3 1.39 27.58 9.05
CA GLY A 3 0.03 27.06 8.90
C GLY A 3 -0.22 26.15 7.68
N ASN A 4 0.57 26.28 6.61
CA ASN A 4 0.37 25.47 5.39
C ASN A 4 0.96 24.06 5.54
N TYR A 5 2.09 23.92 6.24
CA TYR A 5 2.69 22.60 6.51
C TYR A 5 1.81 21.76 7.45
N LEU A 6 1.21 22.39 8.46
CA LEU A 6 0.28 21.70 9.37
C LEU A 6 -0.93 21.12 8.62
N LYS A 7 -1.49 21.86 7.65
CA LYS A 7 -2.58 21.36 6.81
C LYS A 7 -2.17 20.14 5.99
N VAL A 8 -0.99 20.18 5.36
CA VAL A 8 -0.48 19.05 4.57
C VAL A 8 -0.28 17.81 5.44
N VAL A 9 0.28 17.96 6.64
CA VAL A 9 0.46 16.85 7.59
C VAL A 9 -0.88 16.26 8.01
N LEU A 10 -1.88 17.09 8.31
CA LEU A 10 -3.23 16.63 8.66
C LEU A 10 -3.90 15.89 7.49
N PHE A 11 -3.76 16.37 6.25
CA PHE A 11 -4.26 15.66 5.07
C PHE A 11 -3.53 14.33 4.85
N ALA A 12 -2.20 14.27 5.02
CA ALA A 12 -1.43 13.04 4.90
C ALA A 12 -1.86 12.00 5.95
N LEU A 13 -2.09 12.43 7.20
CA LEU A 13 -2.65 11.57 8.25
C LEU A 13 -4.04 11.05 7.89
N GLY A 14 -4.92 11.92 7.37
CA GLY A 14 -6.25 11.51 6.91
C GLY A 14 -6.18 10.47 5.77
N ILE A 15 -5.33 10.70 4.77
CA ILE A 15 -5.07 9.74 3.69
C ILE A 15 -4.57 8.41 4.25
N PHE A 16 -3.63 8.44 5.20
CA PHE A 16 -3.09 7.25 5.81
C PHE A 16 -4.17 6.46 6.58
N ILE A 17 -5.01 7.13 7.38
CA ILE A 17 -6.10 6.48 8.13
C ILE A 17 -7.09 5.80 7.17
N VAL A 18 -7.55 6.51 6.15
CA VAL A 18 -8.47 5.93 5.15
C VAL A 18 -7.79 4.77 4.44
N TRP A 19 -6.53 4.91 4.04
CA TRP A 19 -5.81 3.83 3.39
C TRP A 19 -5.69 2.60 4.29
N VAL A 20 -5.40 2.75 5.58
CA VAL A 20 -5.30 1.63 6.53
C VAL A 20 -6.63 0.87 6.62
N LEU A 21 -7.75 1.59 6.71
CA LEU A 21 -9.08 1.00 6.84
C LEU A 21 -9.48 0.14 5.62
N PHE A 22 -9.15 0.60 4.40
CA PHE A 22 -9.54 -0.09 3.18
C PHE A 22 -8.52 -1.14 2.72
N PHE A 23 -7.23 -0.81 2.82
CA PHE A 23 -6.13 -1.57 2.22
C PHE A 23 -5.16 -2.12 3.26
N GLY A 24 -4.83 -1.35 4.29
CA GLY A 24 -3.83 -1.73 5.30
C GLY A 24 -4.20 -2.99 6.09
N ILE A 25 -5.46 -3.11 6.54
CA ILE A 25 -5.93 -4.30 7.29
C ILE A 25 -5.83 -5.57 6.42
N ARG A 26 -6.18 -5.47 5.13
CA ARG A 26 -6.09 -6.60 4.19
C ARG A 26 -4.63 -6.97 3.91
N LEU A 27 -3.75 -5.97 3.77
CA LEU A 27 -2.31 -6.20 3.60
C LEU A 27 -1.70 -6.88 4.83
N MET A 28 -2.11 -6.50 6.05
CA MET A 28 -1.69 -7.20 7.27
C MET A 28 -2.14 -8.66 7.27
N GLY A 29 -3.38 -8.95 6.84
CA GLY A 29 -3.87 -10.32 6.67
C GLY A 29 -3.05 -11.12 5.65
N TYR A 30 -2.67 -10.50 4.54
CA TYR A 30 -1.78 -11.12 3.55
C TYR A 30 -0.41 -11.47 4.13
N VAL A 31 0.20 -10.56 4.90
CA VAL A 31 1.49 -10.82 5.57
C VAL A 31 1.37 -11.93 6.63
N ASP A 32 0.29 -11.94 7.41
CA ASP A 32 0.02 -13.01 8.38
C ASP A 32 -0.15 -14.37 7.67
N SER A 33 -0.83 -14.43 6.52
CA SER A 33 -0.92 -15.67 5.73
C SER A 33 0.45 -16.16 5.22
N ILE A 34 1.36 -15.26 4.82
CA ILE A 34 2.73 -15.64 4.43
C ILE A 34 3.45 -16.30 5.61
N GLN A 35 3.30 -15.76 6.82
CA GLN A 35 3.93 -16.32 8.02
C GLN A 35 3.37 -17.70 8.39
N ARG A 36 2.08 -17.94 8.15
CA ARG A 36 1.41 -19.20 8.50
C ARG A 36 1.57 -20.31 7.46
N PHE A 37 1.44 -19.97 6.18
CA PHE A 37 1.35 -20.95 5.10
C PHE A 37 2.54 -20.93 4.14
N GLY A 38 3.44 -19.96 4.28
CA GLY A 38 4.56 -19.73 3.37
C GLY A 38 4.16 -18.82 2.21
N LEU A 39 5.17 -18.17 1.62
CA LEU A 39 4.99 -17.21 0.52
C LEU A 39 4.39 -17.89 -0.72
N GLU A 40 4.86 -19.09 -1.04
CA GLU A 40 4.45 -19.83 -2.24
C GLU A 40 2.96 -20.16 -2.23
N ARG A 41 2.47 -20.81 -1.15
CA ARG A 41 1.04 -21.12 -0.99
C ARG A 41 0.18 -19.87 -0.90
N THR A 42 0.68 -18.79 -0.31
CA THR A 42 -0.08 -17.54 -0.16
C THR A 42 -0.21 -16.77 -1.47
N ALA A 43 0.86 -16.74 -2.28
CA ALA A 43 0.86 -16.07 -3.57
C ALA A 43 0.12 -16.88 -4.64
N CYS A 44 0.33 -18.20 -4.68
CA CYS A 44 -0.14 -19.03 -5.79
C CYS A 44 -1.34 -19.91 -5.45
N GLY A 45 -1.73 -20.03 -4.17
CA GLY A 45 -2.86 -20.86 -3.71
C GLY A 45 -2.62 -22.37 -3.73
N THR A 46 -1.49 -22.83 -4.27
CA THR A 46 -1.08 -24.24 -4.37
C THR A 46 0.42 -24.40 -4.13
N ASP A 47 0.86 -25.63 -3.88
CA ASP A 47 2.28 -25.99 -3.94
C ASP A 47 2.72 -26.25 -5.39
N GLY A 48 3.96 -25.89 -5.74
CA GLY A 48 4.56 -26.16 -7.05
C GLY A 48 4.45 -25.00 -8.05
N CYS A 49 4.28 -23.77 -7.55
CA CYS A 49 4.18 -22.57 -8.37
C CYS A 49 5.53 -22.21 -9.00
N SER A 50 5.54 -21.75 -10.26
CA SER A 50 6.77 -21.27 -10.87
C SER A 50 7.23 -19.97 -10.17
N VAL A 51 8.53 -19.86 -9.88
CA VAL A 51 9.11 -18.69 -9.20
C VAL A 51 8.73 -17.36 -9.87
N PRO A 52 8.73 -17.23 -11.22
CA PRO A 52 8.29 -15.99 -11.88
C PRO A 52 6.84 -15.62 -11.58
N THR A 53 5.92 -16.60 -11.56
CA THR A 53 4.51 -16.37 -11.25
C THR A 53 4.34 -15.89 -9.83
N MET A 54 5.00 -16.56 -8.88
CA MET A 54 4.98 -16.17 -7.47
C MET A 54 5.41 -14.70 -7.27
N TRP A 55 6.54 -14.28 -7.89
CA TRP A 55 7.00 -12.90 -7.77
C TRP A 55 6.05 -11.91 -8.43
N LEU A 56 5.45 -12.26 -9.56
CA LEU A 56 4.48 -11.41 -10.23
C LEU A 56 3.24 -11.18 -9.37
N ASP A 57 2.71 -12.23 -8.73
CA ASP A 57 1.59 -12.14 -7.79
C ASP A 57 1.93 -11.29 -6.56
N VAL A 58 3.10 -11.53 -5.94
CA VAL A 58 3.54 -10.74 -4.77
C VAL A 58 3.70 -9.26 -5.13
N VAL A 59 4.32 -8.96 -6.28
CA VAL A 59 4.46 -7.58 -6.75
C VAL A 59 3.09 -6.98 -7.08
N TRP A 60 2.20 -7.74 -7.70
CA TRP A 60 0.84 -7.29 -8.03
C TRP A 60 0.06 -6.91 -6.77
N VAL A 61 0.07 -7.77 -5.76
CA VAL A 61 -0.52 -7.50 -4.44
C VAL A 61 0.11 -6.25 -3.83
N ALA A 62 1.44 -6.17 -3.77
CA ALA A 62 2.12 -5.00 -3.21
C ALA A 62 1.71 -3.69 -3.93
N VAL A 63 1.65 -3.70 -5.27
CA VAL A 63 1.24 -2.53 -6.07
C VAL A 63 -0.23 -2.19 -5.86
N MET A 64 -1.13 -3.17 -5.84
CA MET A 64 -2.57 -2.92 -5.62
C MET A 64 -2.84 -2.33 -4.23
N PHE A 65 -2.14 -2.79 -3.20
CA PHE A 65 -2.35 -2.30 -1.84
C PHE A 65 -1.58 -1.00 -1.55
N VAL A 66 -0.32 -0.89 -1.95
CA VAL A 66 0.53 0.27 -1.64
C VAL A 66 0.38 1.41 -2.67
N GLY A 67 0.06 1.09 -3.92
CA GLY A 67 -0.10 2.04 -5.02
C GLY A 67 -1.09 3.18 -4.72
N PRO A 68 -2.31 2.90 -4.21
CA PRO A 68 -3.25 3.95 -3.84
C PRO A 68 -2.70 4.94 -2.81
N LEU A 69 -1.93 4.47 -1.82
CA LEU A 69 -1.29 5.33 -0.82
C LEU A 69 -0.26 6.24 -1.47
N LEU A 70 0.66 5.66 -2.26
CA LEU A 70 1.70 6.42 -2.94
C LEU A 70 1.10 7.43 -3.92
N GLY A 71 0.07 7.06 -4.67
CA GLY A 71 -0.65 7.94 -5.58
C GLY A 71 -1.31 9.11 -4.85
N ALA A 72 -2.02 8.85 -3.75
CA ALA A 72 -2.66 9.89 -2.95
C ALA A 72 -1.65 10.86 -2.32
N LEU A 73 -0.53 10.34 -1.80
CA LEU A 73 0.55 11.16 -1.25
C LEU A 73 1.26 11.99 -2.33
N ALA A 74 1.56 11.40 -3.49
CA ALA A 74 2.15 12.11 -4.62
C ALA A 74 1.24 13.23 -5.11
N TRP A 75 -0.07 12.97 -5.22
CA TRP A 75 -1.06 13.99 -5.55
C TRP A 75 -1.09 15.14 -4.54
N LEU A 76 -1.07 14.84 -3.24
CA LEU A 76 -1.03 15.85 -2.18
C LEU A 76 0.21 16.75 -2.29
N ILE A 77 1.38 16.15 -2.58
CA ILE A 77 2.64 16.88 -2.78
C ILE A 77 2.55 17.78 -4.02
N ILE A 78 2.11 17.24 -5.16
CA ILE A 78 1.95 18.01 -6.40
C ILE A 78 0.99 19.18 -6.20
N TRP A 79 -0.14 18.94 -5.54
CA TRP A 79 -1.12 19.97 -5.23
C TRP A 79 -0.53 21.07 -4.33
N HIS A 80 0.26 20.68 -3.32
CA HIS A 80 0.93 21.63 -2.44
C HIS A 80 1.96 22.50 -3.18
N VAL A 81 2.76 21.91 -4.07
CA VAL A 81 3.76 22.62 -4.88
C VAL A 81 3.09 23.59 -5.85
N ARG A 82 2.01 23.19 -6.54
CA ARG A 82 1.29 24.05 -7.50
C ARG A 82 0.54 25.22 -6.84
N ARG A 83 0.22 25.12 -5.55
CA ARG A 83 -0.48 26.15 -4.77
C ARG A 83 0.46 27.20 -4.18
N LYS A 84 1.78 26.97 -4.26
CA LYS A 84 2.82 27.83 -3.71
C LYS A 84 3.32 28.80 -4.77
#